data_AF-A0A8S3BLY0-F1
#
_entry.id   AF-A0A8S3BLY0-F1
#
_cell.length_a   1.000
_cell.length_b   1.000
_cell.length_c   1.000
_cell.angle_alpha   90.00
_cell.angle_beta   90.00
_cell.angle_gamma   90.00
#
_symmetry.space_group_name_H-M   'P 1'
#
loop_
_entity.id
_entity.type
_entity.pdbx_description
1 polymer ?
#
loop_
_entity_poly.entity_id
_entity_poly.type
_entity_poly.pdbx_seq_one_letter_code
_entity_poly.pdbx_strand_id
1 'polypeptide(L)' 'TAKRNQLFDPTKQHLWHINGAGLEFNHLFGYGVLDAGDMVQHAKNWKSLPDRYHCAAGN' A
#
# COMPACT_ATOMS: atom_id res chain seq x y z
N THR A 1 -6.98 -6.01 -0.48
CA THR A 1 -6.86 -4.93 -1.48
C THR A 1 -5.44 -4.87 -1.99
N ALA A 2 -5.22 -4.69 -3.30
CA ALA A 2 -3.92 -4.65 -3.99
C ALA A 2 -3.03 -5.91 -3.92
N LYS A 3 -2.40 -6.29 -5.04
CA LYS A 3 -1.56 -7.50 -5.16
C LYS A 3 -0.39 -7.24 -6.11
N ARG A 4 0.78 -7.86 -5.87
CA ARG A 4 1.97 -7.76 -6.74
C ARG A 4 1.69 -8.08 -8.22
N ASN A 5 0.80 -9.03 -8.51
CA ASN A 5 0.31 -9.38 -9.85
C ASN A 5 1.38 -9.38 -10.96
N GLN A 6 2.46 -10.16 -10.77
CA GLN A 6 3.58 -10.30 -11.72
C GLN A 6 4.32 -9.00 -12.10
N LEU A 7 4.09 -7.89 -11.36
CA LEU A 7 4.85 -6.66 -11.57
C LEU A 7 6.33 -6.89 -11.29
N PHE A 8 7.15 -6.47 -12.25
CA PHE A 8 8.58 -6.72 -12.29
C PHE A 8 9.32 -5.47 -12.75
N ASP A 9 10.37 -5.12 -12.01
CA ASP A 9 11.33 -4.11 -12.40
C ASP A 9 12.45 -4.78 -13.22
N PRO A 10 12.56 -4.50 -14.54
CA PRO A 10 13.59 -5.10 -15.39
C PRO A 10 15.01 -4.72 -14.99
N THR A 11 15.19 -3.58 -14.31
CA THR A 11 16.49 -3.10 -13.84
C THR A 11 16.87 -3.68 -12.47
N LYS A 12 15.91 -4.26 -11.75
CA LYS A 12 16.04 -4.76 -10.37
C LYS A 12 16.57 -3.70 -9.37
N GLN A 13 16.36 -2.42 -9.66
CA GLN A 13 16.75 -1.33 -8.76
C GLN A 13 15.79 -1.19 -7.58
N HIS A 14 14.52 -1.51 -7.80
CA HIS A 14 13.48 -1.42 -6.78
C HIS A 14 12.96 -2.82 -6.44
N LEU A 15 13.37 -3.34 -5.29
CA LEU A 15 12.94 -4.64 -4.79
C LEU A 15 11.61 -4.53 -4.03
N TRP A 16 10.96 -5.67 -3.87
CA TRP A 16 9.80 -5.80 -2.99
C TRP A 16 10.26 -5.99 -1.54
N HIS A 17 9.65 -5.26 -0.63
CA HIS A 17 9.96 -5.26 0.80
C HIS A 17 8.70 -5.37 1.64
N ILE A 18 8.84 -5.85 2.88
CA ILE A 18 7.75 -5.88 3.86
C ILE A 18 7.90 -4.67 4.79
N ASN A 19 6.83 -3.89 4.96
CA ASN A 19 6.82 -2.73 5.86
C ASN A 19 6.49 -3.13 7.32
N GLY A 20 6.47 -2.15 8.23
CA GLY A 20 6.16 -2.38 9.65
C GLY A 20 4.73 -2.88 9.93
N ALA A 21 3.83 -2.81 8.95
CA ALA A 21 2.47 -3.38 9.05
C ALA A 21 2.37 -4.79 8.46
N GLY A 22 3.48 -5.39 8.00
CA GLY A 22 3.50 -6.72 7.40
C GLY A 22 3.00 -6.76 5.95
N LEU A 23 2.92 -5.61 5.26
CA LEU A 23 2.45 -5.52 3.88
C LEU A 23 3.63 -5.41 2.91
N GLU A 24 3.54 -6.14 1.79
CA GLU A 24 4.50 -6.06 0.69
C GLU A 24 4.34 -4.73 -0.06
N PHE A 25 5.45 -4.03 -0.31
CA PHE A 25 5.48 -2.83 -1.13
C PHE A 25 6.71 -2.77 -2.03
N ASN A 26 6.63 -1.95 -3.06
CA ASN A 26 7.70 -1.65 -3.99
C ASN A 26 7.74 -0.14 -4.31
N HIS A 27 8.91 0.42 -4.55
CA HIS A 27 9.06 1.85 -4.83
C HIS A 27 8.47 2.31 -6.17
N LEU A 28 8.36 1.44 -7.17
CA LEU A 28 7.70 1.74 -8.45
C LEU A 28 6.19 1.46 -8.40
N PHE A 29 5.79 0.42 -7.66
CA PHE A 29 4.44 -0.14 -7.77
C PHE A 29 3.56 0.05 -6.53
N GLY A 30 4.08 0.67 -5.46
CA GLY A 30 3.38 0.77 -4.19
C GLY A 30 3.02 -0.61 -3.66
N TYR A 31 1.75 -0.81 -3.27
CA TYR A 31 1.22 -2.11 -2.82
C TYR A 31 0.80 -3.06 -3.97
N GLY A 32 1.00 -2.66 -5.24
CA GLY A 32 0.70 -3.48 -6.42
C GLY A 32 -0.59 -3.08 -7.16
N VAL A 33 -1.08 -3.98 -8.01
CA VAL A 33 -2.26 -3.76 -8.87
C VAL A 33 -3.53 -3.73 -8.04
N LEU A 34 -4.35 -2.69 -8.26
CA LEU A 34 -5.65 -2.53 -7.60
C LEU A 34 -6.63 -3.63 -7.97
N ASP A 35 -7.31 -4.17 -6.96
CA ASP A 35 -8.38 -5.16 -7.12
C ASP A 35 -9.72 -4.44 -6.81
N ALA A 36 -10.46 -4.08 -7.85
CA ALA A 36 -11.66 -3.26 -7.73
C ALA A 36 -12.77 -3.98 -6.93
N GLY A 37 -12.90 -5.30 -7.09
CA GLY A 37 -13.88 -6.10 -6.36
C GLY A 37 -13.58 -6.10 -4.86
N ASP A 38 -12.31 -6.31 -4.51
CA ASP A 38 -11.84 -6.30 -3.14
C ASP A 38 -11.96 -4.91 -2.49
N MET A 39 -11.64 -3.84 -3.23
CA MET A 39 -11.83 -2.45 -2.76
C MET A 39 -13.30 -2.18 -2.40
N VAL A 40 -14.25 -2.53 -3.28
CA VAL A 40 -15.68 -2.31 -3.03
C VAL A 40 -16.19 -3.20 -1.89
N GLN A 41 -15.72 -4.44 -1.79
CA GLN A 41 -16.07 -5.35 -0.70
C GLN A 41 -15.63 -4.79 0.66
N HIS A 42 -14.40 -4.30 0.76
CA HIS A 42 -13.89 -3.69 1.99
C HIS A 42 -14.60 -2.37 2.33
N ALA A 43 -14.93 -1.55 1.32
CA ALA A 43 -15.61 -0.27 1.51
C ALA A 43 -16.98 -0.39 2.20
N LYS A 44 -17.71 -1.48 1.96
CA LYS A 44 -19.04 -1.72 2.57
C LYS A 44 -19.03 -1.71 4.10
N ASN A 45 -17.92 -2.14 4.70
CA ASN A 45 -17.77 -2.23 6.15
C ASN A 45 -16.72 -1.25 6.69
N TRP A 46 -16.27 -0.30 5.87
CA TRP A 46 -15.24 0.64 6.26
C TRP A 46 -15.77 1.62 7.31
N LYS A 47 -15.03 1.77 8.41
CA LYS A 47 -15.27 2.80 9.42
C LYS A 47 -14.34 3.99 9.16
N SER A 48 -14.90 5.18 9.07
CA SER A 48 -14.12 6.42 8.90
C SER A 48 -13.09 6.59 10.02
N LEU A 49 -11.90 7.05 9.65
CA LEU A 49 -10.81 7.34 10.58
C LEU A 49 -11.11 8.64 11.36
N PRO A 50 -10.54 8.81 12.57
CA PRO A 50 -10.55 10.10 13.25
C PRO A 50 -9.71 11.14 12.45
N ASP A 51 -9.85 12.40 12.83
CA ASP A 51 -9.08 13.49 12.23
C ASP A 51 -7.57 13.21 12.29
N ARG A 52 -6.87 13.50 11.18
CA ARG A 52 -5.43 13.25 11.04
C ARG A 52 -4.65 14.14 12.01
N TYR A 53 -3.94 13.52 12.93
CA TYR A 53 -2.95 14.22 13.75
C TYR A 53 -1.65 14.50 12.97
N HIS A 54 -1.07 15.68 13.16
CA HIS A 54 0.23 16.04 12.59
C HIS A 54 1.23 16.29 13.72
N CYS A 55 2.35 15.58 13.69
CA CYS A 55 3.45 15.72 14.64
C CYS A 55 4.66 16.31 13.92
N ALA A 56 5.27 17.35 14.49
CA ALA A 56 6.53 17.92 14.01
C ALA A 56 7.62 17.73 15.08
N ALA A 57 8.83 17.36 14.66
CA ALA A 57 9.99 17.20 15.53
C ALA A 57 11.22 17.80 14.85
N GLY A 58 12.07 18.51 15.61
CA GLY A 58 13.33 19.09 15.15
C GLY A 58 13.18 20.36 14.29
N ASN A 59 12.79 21.47 14.92
CA ASN A 59 12.82 22.81 14.30
C ASN A 59 14.25 23.32 14.11
#